data_AF-A0AA95M2Y1-F1
#
_entry.id   AF-A0AA95M2Y1-F1
#
_cell.length_a   1.000
_cell.length_b   1.000
_cell.length_c   1.000
_cell.angle_alpha   90.00
_cell.angle_beta   90.00
_cell.angle_gamma   90.00
#
_symmetry.space_group_name_H-M   'P 1'
#
loop_
_entity.id
_entity.type
_entity.pdbx_description
1 polymer ?
#
loop_
_entity_poly.entity_id
_entity_poly.type
_entity_poly.pdbx_seq_one_letter_code
_entity_poly.pdbx_strand_id
1 'polypeptide(L)'
;MTFLEKIEPHVISKDILIQEIVLHALHDYPNVPEEWTIKLLKEAFTNEDKQSSILIYIDNMRINEEAVQLLLENIPKMDKTQIHLAIKLLERIEPILSLKYKEPLQKYFNEEHWSLVELIVNGDEEEVWEEYANTINALDKATTYQHSQFIEAKKLAACIVRNGWITEEGIEEILHEELNEKWFSFHGILAVYMIGLLKLEKHIPLLASLLDRDDDILLEEVSSALIGFQSDDVVQAVEPYLKNSDSIIYASSVVENIKSDLAVQVLKEAYRRTDELDEQDMLIEALCHQLSKKALPEISDHMKKEYFSSLVDIEQTVYSYYSILGESHPELLDWKLAALEREIYFRDASKQSGNPQNGPIQKENKVGRNDPCPCGSGKKYKKCCGK
;
A
#
# COMPACT_ATOMS: atom_id res chain seq x y z
N MET A 1 15.36 -20.09 4.81
CA MET A 1 14.88 -19.26 3.70
C MET A 1 14.26 -18.01 4.26
N THR A 2 14.77 -16.85 3.88
CA THR A 2 14.19 -15.53 4.15
C THR A 2 12.86 -15.37 3.42
N PHE A 3 12.14 -14.26 3.66
CA PHE A 3 10.93 -13.92 2.90
C PHE A 3 11.24 -13.77 1.40
N LEU A 4 12.24 -12.98 1.04
CA LEU A 4 12.62 -12.74 -0.36
C LEU A 4 13.07 -14.03 -1.08
N GLU A 5 13.83 -14.90 -0.41
CA GLU A 5 14.26 -16.19 -0.99
C GLU A 5 13.07 -17.10 -1.33
N LYS A 6 11.96 -17.01 -0.58
CA LYS A 6 10.73 -17.76 -0.89
C LYS A 6 9.96 -17.14 -2.04
N ILE A 7 9.97 -15.81 -2.17
CA ILE A 7 9.23 -15.08 -3.20
C ILE A 7 9.95 -15.12 -4.56
N GLU A 8 11.28 -15.06 -4.59
CA GLU A 8 12.07 -14.90 -5.81
C GLU A 8 11.66 -15.82 -6.98
N PRO A 9 11.42 -17.14 -6.76
CA PRO A 9 11.02 -18.05 -7.85
C PRO A 9 9.64 -17.74 -8.45
N HIS A 10 8.82 -16.96 -7.75
CA HIS A 10 7.42 -16.69 -8.06
C HIS A 10 7.16 -15.26 -8.54
N VAL A 11 8.18 -14.39 -8.59
CA VAL A 11 8.08 -12.98 -9.05
C VAL A 11 7.54 -12.86 -10.47
N ILE A 12 7.79 -13.86 -11.34
CA ILE A 12 7.24 -13.96 -12.70
C ILE A 12 6.51 -15.30 -12.89
N SER A 13 5.75 -15.71 -11.88
CA SER A 13 5.01 -16.98 -11.86
C SER A 13 4.11 -17.11 -13.09
N LYS A 14 4.08 -18.31 -13.69
CA LYS A 14 3.11 -18.65 -14.74
C LYS A 14 1.69 -18.86 -14.20
N ASP A 15 1.59 -19.18 -12.91
CA ASP A 15 0.32 -19.24 -12.20
C ASP A 15 -0.05 -17.82 -11.77
N ILE A 16 -1.14 -17.30 -12.33
CA ILE A 16 -1.55 -15.91 -12.12
C ILE A 16 -1.99 -15.64 -10.69
N LEU A 17 -2.64 -16.60 -10.03
CA LEU A 17 -3.08 -16.45 -8.64
C LEU A 17 -1.89 -16.25 -7.71
N ILE A 18 -0.83 -17.04 -7.94
CA ILE A 18 0.44 -16.92 -7.21
C ILE A 18 1.12 -15.59 -7.53
N GLN A 19 1.11 -15.17 -8.80
CA GLN A 19 1.71 -13.90 -9.20
C GLN A 19 1.07 -12.70 -8.49
N GLU A 20 -0.25 -12.68 -8.38
CA GLU A 20 -0.99 -11.62 -7.71
C GLU A 20 -0.71 -11.58 -6.22
N ILE A 21 -0.71 -12.73 -5.53
CA ILE A 21 -0.34 -12.78 -4.10
C ILE A 21 1.10 -12.34 -3.87
N VAL A 22 2.02 -12.67 -4.78
CA VAL A 22 3.40 -12.15 -4.73
C VAL A 22 3.43 -10.63 -4.88
N LEU A 23 2.64 -10.06 -5.79
CA LEU A 23 2.54 -8.61 -5.95
C LEU A 23 1.98 -7.94 -4.69
N HIS A 24 0.91 -8.47 -4.11
CA HIS A 24 0.29 -7.95 -2.89
C HIS A 24 1.30 -7.98 -1.72
N ALA A 25 1.96 -9.12 -1.50
CA ALA A 25 2.92 -9.27 -0.41
C ALA A 25 4.19 -8.41 -0.58
N LEU A 26 4.45 -7.88 -1.77
CA LEU A 26 5.59 -7.00 -2.06
C LEU A 26 5.21 -5.51 -2.10
N HIS A 27 3.92 -5.17 -2.26
CA HIS A 27 3.46 -3.80 -2.52
C HIS A 27 3.97 -2.79 -1.49
N ASP A 28 3.80 -3.09 -0.20
CA ASP A 28 4.24 -2.21 0.90
C ASP A 28 5.57 -2.65 1.52
N TYR A 29 6.14 -3.78 1.09
CA TYR A 29 7.41 -4.26 1.63
C TYR A 29 8.56 -3.37 1.12
N PRO A 30 9.35 -2.73 1.99
CA PRO A 30 10.26 -1.65 1.57
C PRO A 30 11.55 -2.15 0.90
N ASN A 31 11.89 -3.43 1.06
CA ASN A 31 13.19 -3.98 0.64
C ASN A 31 13.07 -4.87 -0.61
N VAL A 32 12.21 -4.51 -1.55
CA VAL A 32 12.10 -5.23 -2.84
C VAL A 32 13.39 -4.99 -3.66
N PRO A 33 14.05 -6.06 -4.16
CA PRO A 33 15.21 -5.90 -5.04
C PRO A 33 14.87 -5.16 -6.33
N GLU A 34 15.68 -4.18 -6.72
CA GLU A 34 15.41 -3.33 -7.91
C GLU A 34 15.30 -4.12 -9.21
N GLU A 35 16.04 -5.22 -9.33
CA GLU A 35 15.97 -6.07 -10.51
C GLU A 35 14.62 -6.76 -10.67
N TRP A 36 13.79 -6.83 -9.62
CA TRP A 36 12.44 -7.37 -9.69
C TRP A 36 11.48 -6.40 -10.36
N THR A 37 11.62 -5.09 -10.13
CA THR A 37 10.86 -4.06 -10.85
C THR A 37 11.09 -4.19 -12.36
N ILE A 38 12.33 -4.46 -12.77
CA ILE A 38 12.68 -4.70 -14.19
C ILE A 38 12.03 -5.97 -14.74
N LYS A 39 12.10 -7.08 -13.99
CA LYS A 39 11.45 -8.36 -14.39
C LYS A 39 9.94 -8.17 -14.56
N LEU A 40 9.31 -7.49 -13.59
CA LEU A 40 7.87 -7.22 -13.57
C LEU A 40 7.45 -6.29 -14.72
N LEU A 41 8.17 -5.20 -14.98
CA LEU A 41 7.89 -4.34 -16.13
C LEU A 41 8.00 -5.08 -17.46
N LYS A 42 9.02 -5.94 -17.63
CA LYS A 42 9.17 -6.77 -18.84
C LYS A 42 8.00 -7.75 -19.00
N GLU A 43 7.57 -8.39 -17.91
CA GLU A 43 6.37 -9.25 -17.92
C GLU A 43 5.12 -8.44 -18.27
N ALA A 44 4.90 -7.28 -17.65
CA ALA A 44 3.74 -6.43 -17.90
C ALA A 44 3.65 -5.97 -19.36
N PHE A 45 4.77 -5.65 -20.01
CA PHE A 45 4.79 -5.23 -21.41
C PHE A 45 4.73 -6.37 -22.42
N THR A 46 4.88 -7.62 -21.99
CA THR A 46 4.82 -8.79 -22.87
C THR A 46 3.61 -9.70 -22.61
N ASN A 47 2.90 -9.48 -21.51
CA ASN A 47 1.75 -10.27 -21.08
C ASN A 47 0.55 -9.37 -20.77
N GLU A 48 -0.35 -9.23 -21.76
CA GLU A 48 -1.56 -8.39 -21.64
C GLU A 48 -2.46 -8.79 -20.47
N ASP A 49 -2.55 -10.09 -20.17
CA ASP A 49 -3.40 -10.61 -19.09
C ASP A 49 -2.91 -10.20 -17.69
N LYS A 50 -1.61 -9.90 -17.54
CA LYS A 50 -1.00 -9.49 -16.26
C LYS A 50 -0.65 -8.02 -16.20
N GLN A 51 -0.70 -7.32 -17.34
CA GLN A 51 -0.20 -5.95 -17.49
C GLN A 51 -0.79 -5.02 -16.44
N SER A 52 -2.11 -5.01 -16.28
CA SER A 52 -2.77 -4.10 -15.33
C SER A 52 -2.36 -4.40 -13.90
N SER A 53 -2.51 -5.64 -13.45
CA SER A 53 -2.17 -6.07 -12.08
C SER A 53 -0.73 -5.70 -11.71
N ILE A 54 0.23 -6.01 -12.59
CA ILE A 54 1.63 -5.66 -12.34
C ILE A 54 1.82 -4.14 -12.24
N LEU A 55 1.32 -3.35 -13.20
CA LEU A 55 1.52 -1.90 -13.20
C LEU A 55 0.88 -1.20 -12.00
N ILE A 56 -0.19 -1.76 -11.43
CA ILE A 56 -0.83 -1.27 -10.21
C ILE A 56 0.08 -1.48 -9.01
N TYR A 57 0.58 -2.71 -8.82
CA TYR A 57 1.24 -3.09 -7.57
C TYR A 57 2.73 -2.74 -7.47
N ILE A 58 3.35 -2.27 -8.56
CA ILE A 58 4.76 -1.84 -8.54
C ILE A 58 4.95 -0.34 -8.30
N ASP A 59 3.89 0.41 -7.99
CA ASP A 59 3.94 1.87 -7.90
C ASP A 59 4.73 2.42 -6.68
N ASN A 60 4.97 1.58 -5.68
CA ASN A 60 5.87 1.83 -4.55
C ASN A 60 7.28 1.28 -4.75
N MET A 61 7.54 0.55 -5.85
CA MET A 61 8.86 0.01 -6.13
C MET A 61 9.78 1.04 -6.79
N ARG A 62 11.09 0.90 -6.57
CA ARG A 62 12.09 1.85 -7.07
C ARG A 62 12.19 1.83 -8.60
N ILE A 63 12.00 2.99 -9.22
CA ILE A 63 12.17 3.20 -10.67
C ILE A 63 13.61 3.64 -10.96
N ASN A 64 14.46 2.69 -11.34
CA ASN A 64 15.84 2.98 -11.75
C ASN A 64 15.94 3.33 -13.25
N GLU A 65 17.17 3.53 -13.72
CA GLU A 65 17.42 3.95 -15.11
C GLU A 65 16.91 2.97 -16.16
N GLU A 66 17.05 1.65 -15.95
CA GLU A 66 16.54 0.64 -16.90
C GLU A 66 15.00 0.66 -16.91
N ALA A 67 14.36 0.85 -15.75
CA ALA A 67 12.90 0.97 -15.67
C ALA A 67 12.38 2.18 -16.46
N VAL A 68 13.05 3.34 -16.36
CA VAL A 68 12.69 4.54 -17.15
C VAL A 68 12.78 4.26 -18.65
N GLN A 69 13.84 3.59 -19.11
CA GLN A 69 13.99 3.22 -20.52
C GLN A 69 12.87 2.29 -21.00
N LEU A 70 12.52 1.27 -20.21
CA LEU A 70 11.43 0.34 -20.51
C LEU A 70 10.08 1.08 -20.59
N LEU A 71 9.80 1.98 -19.65
CA LEU A 71 8.58 2.78 -19.64
C LEU A 71 8.50 3.67 -20.87
N LEU A 72 9.56 4.41 -21.19
CA LEU A 72 9.62 5.30 -22.37
C LEU A 72 9.45 4.53 -23.69
N GLU A 73 9.99 3.32 -23.78
CA GLU A 73 9.86 2.48 -24.96
C GLU A 73 8.43 1.94 -25.14
N ASN A 74 7.77 1.52 -24.05
CA ASN A 74 6.54 0.74 -24.13
C ASN A 74 5.27 1.57 -23.95
N ILE A 75 5.28 2.65 -23.16
CA ILE A 75 4.10 3.51 -22.97
C ILE A 75 3.45 3.95 -24.30
N PRO A 76 4.20 4.39 -25.34
CA PRO A 76 3.60 4.78 -26.62
C PRO A 76 2.88 3.66 -27.38
N LYS A 77 3.16 2.39 -27.03
CA LYS A 77 2.62 1.19 -27.67
C LYS A 77 1.43 0.61 -26.90
N MET A 78 1.17 1.10 -25.69
CA MET A 78 0.13 0.56 -24.80
C MET A 78 -1.29 0.87 -25.29
N ASP A 79 -2.23 0.02 -24.86
CA ASP A 79 -3.65 0.30 -25.02
C ASP A 79 -4.05 1.58 -24.26
N LYS A 80 -4.89 2.41 -24.89
CA LYS A 80 -5.27 3.72 -24.34
C LYS A 80 -6.06 3.63 -23.04
N THR A 81 -6.74 2.50 -22.78
CA THR A 81 -7.48 2.30 -21.53
C THR A 81 -6.55 1.98 -20.37
N GLN A 82 -5.33 1.49 -20.62
CA GLN A 82 -4.38 1.06 -19.58
C GLN A 82 -3.12 1.93 -19.46
N ILE A 83 -2.85 2.80 -20.45
CA ILE A 83 -1.66 3.65 -20.49
C ILE A 83 -1.48 4.52 -19.22
N HIS A 84 -2.59 4.92 -18.58
CA HIS A 84 -2.57 5.72 -17.36
C HIS A 84 -1.87 5.02 -16.19
N LEU A 85 -1.93 3.68 -16.12
CA LEU A 85 -1.25 2.90 -15.08
C LEU A 85 0.27 3.04 -15.18
N ALA A 86 0.81 2.97 -16.41
CA ALA A 86 2.24 3.14 -16.64
C ALA A 86 2.69 4.61 -16.53
N ILE A 87 1.84 5.57 -16.90
CA ILE A 87 2.14 7.00 -16.72
C ILE A 87 2.26 7.35 -15.23
N LYS A 88 1.41 6.78 -14.36
CA LYS A 88 1.50 6.98 -12.90
C LYS A 88 2.90 6.63 -12.35
N LEU A 89 3.54 5.59 -12.90
CA LEU A 89 4.89 5.20 -12.49
C LEU A 89 5.95 6.26 -12.83
N LEU A 90 5.72 7.11 -13.85
CA LEU A 90 6.64 8.19 -14.19
C LEU A 90 6.69 9.26 -13.08
N GLU A 91 5.59 9.49 -12.37
CA GLU A 91 5.54 10.45 -11.25
C GLU A 91 6.48 10.06 -10.11
N ARG A 92 6.86 8.78 -10.02
CA ARG A 92 7.76 8.22 -9.01
C ARG A 92 9.24 8.30 -9.37
N ILE A 93 9.58 8.78 -10.57
CA ILE A 93 10.99 8.92 -10.97
C ILE A 93 11.68 9.96 -10.08
N GLU A 94 12.86 9.58 -9.59
CA GLU A 94 13.75 10.44 -8.81
C GLU A 94 14.12 11.73 -9.57
N PRO A 95 14.10 12.92 -8.95
CA PRO A 95 14.32 14.20 -9.63
C PRO A 95 15.58 14.26 -10.50
N ILE A 96 16.71 13.70 -10.03
CA ILE A 96 17.97 13.65 -10.79
C ILE A 96 17.81 12.82 -12.07
N LEU A 97 17.10 11.70 -11.98
CA LEU A 97 16.85 10.83 -13.11
C LEU A 97 15.84 11.47 -14.08
N SER A 98 14.83 12.18 -13.57
CA SER A 98 13.91 12.97 -14.39
C SER A 98 14.65 14.01 -15.23
N LEU A 99 15.61 14.76 -14.66
CA LEU A 99 16.41 15.72 -15.43
C LEU A 99 17.27 15.05 -16.50
N LYS A 100 17.91 13.92 -16.16
CA LYS A 100 18.70 13.15 -17.13
C LYS A 100 17.88 12.71 -18.34
N TYR A 101 16.58 12.44 -18.16
CA TYR A 101 15.65 12.00 -19.19
C TYR A 101 14.60 13.08 -19.55
N LYS A 102 14.91 14.36 -19.36
CA LYS A 102 13.95 15.47 -19.58
C LYS A 102 13.34 15.48 -20.98
N GLU A 103 14.18 15.40 -22.02
CA GLU A 103 13.72 15.47 -23.41
C GLU A 103 12.67 14.38 -23.79
N PRO A 104 12.87 13.09 -23.48
CA PRO A 104 11.84 12.08 -23.76
C PRO A 104 10.64 12.12 -22.79
N LEU A 105 10.83 12.60 -21.56
CA LEU A 105 9.77 12.67 -20.54
C LEU A 105 8.88 13.91 -20.67
N GLN A 106 9.34 14.99 -21.30
CA GLN A 106 8.66 16.30 -21.31
C GLN A 106 7.21 16.26 -21.81
N LYS A 107 6.84 15.30 -22.66
CA LYS A 107 5.48 15.16 -23.17
C LYS A 107 4.47 14.59 -22.15
N TYR A 108 4.95 14.07 -21.02
CA TYR A 108 4.13 13.49 -19.96
C TYR A 108 3.93 14.43 -18.77
N PHE A 109 4.67 15.53 -18.71
CA PHE A 109 4.68 16.46 -17.58
C PHE A 109 4.51 17.90 -18.07
N ASN A 110 3.93 18.75 -17.23
CA ASN A 110 3.80 20.18 -17.51
C ASN A 110 5.07 20.96 -17.10
N GLU A 111 5.12 22.25 -17.41
CA GLU A 111 6.26 23.13 -17.05
C GLU A 111 6.42 23.30 -15.53
N GLU A 112 5.33 23.23 -14.76
CA GLU A 112 5.36 23.31 -13.30
C GLU A 112 6.15 22.15 -12.70
N HIS A 113 5.89 20.91 -13.16
CA HIS A 113 6.65 19.73 -12.77
C HIS A 113 8.15 19.89 -13.04
N TRP A 114 8.53 20.40 -14.21
CA TRP A 114 9.95 20.60 -14.53
C TRP A 114 10.58 21.70 -13.70
N SER A 115 9.85 22.78 -13.43
CA SER A 115 10.33 23.86 -12.55
C SER A 115 10.60 23.34 -11.15
N LEU A 116 9.70 22.51 -10.61
CA LEU A 116 9.86 21.83 -9.34
C LEU A 116 11.06 20.87 -9.34
N VAL A 117 11.22 20.05 -10.38
CA VAL A 117 12.35 19.12 -10.48
C VAL A 117 13.69 19.86 -10.53
N GLU A 118 13.78 20.97 -11.28
CA GLU A 118 14.97 21.82 -11.32
C GLU A 118 15.26 22.42 -9.94
N LEU A 119 14.23 22.92 -9.25
CA LEU A 119 14.34 23.45 -7.89
C LEU A 119 14.85 22.38 -6.90
N ILE A 120 14.30 21.16 -6.93
CA ILE A 120 14.72 20.08 -6.03
C ILE A 120 16.18 19.65 -6.27
N VAL A 121 16.68 19.74 -7.50
CA VAL A 121 18.03 19.30 -7.84
C VAL A 121 19.06 20.40 -7.64
N ASN A 122 18.71 21.66 -7.95
CA ASN A 122 19.67 22.76 -8.05
C ASN A 122 19.38 23.95 -7.11
N GLY A 123 18.19 24.00 -6.49
CA GLY A 123 17.77 25.08 -5.61
C GLY A 123 18.48 25.06 -4.26
N ASP A 124 18.45 26.20 -3.58
CA ASP A 124 18.95 26.33 -2.22
C ASP A 124 17.89 26.04 -1.14
N GLU A 125 18.32 26.12 0.12
CA GLU A 125 17.46 25.83 1.27
C GLU A 125 16.23 26.74 1.34
N GLU A 126 16.40 28.05 1.10
CA GLU A 126 15.33 29.03 1.22
C GLU A 126 14.28 28.82 0.11
N GLU A 127 14.73 28.63 -1.13
CA GLU A 127 13.85 28.39 -2.28
C GLU A 127 13.03 27.11 -2.12
N VAL A 128 13.65 26.02 -1.64
CA VAL A 128 12.96 24.73 -1.43
C VAL A 128 11.96 24.80 -0.28
N TRP A 129 12.30 25.47 0.83
CA TRP A 129 11.36 25.67 1.94
C TRP A 129 10.18 26.56 1.56
N GLU A 130 10.41 27.60 0.75
CA GLU A 130 9.34 28.46 0.23
C GLU A 130 8.37 27.64 -0.62
N GLU A 131 8.88 26.85 -1.58
CA GLU A 131 8.03 26.01 -2.43
C GLU A 131 7.31 24.91 -1.64
N TYR A 132 7.98 24.32 -0.64
CA TYR A 132 7.36 23.36 0.28
C TYR A 132 6.18 23.97 1.03
N ALA A 133 6.35 25.16 1.60
CA ALA A 133 5.28 25.87 2.29
C ALA A 133 4.14 26.27 1.34
N ASN A 134 4.47 26.72 0.13
CA ASN A 134 3.47 27.04 -0.90
C ASN A 134 2.65 25.81 -1.30
N THR A 135 3.31 24.66 -1.48
CA THR A 135 2.66 23.40 -1.86
C THR A 135 1.72 22.92 -0.77
N ILE A 136 2.15 22.93 0.49
CA ILE A 136 1.30 22.58 1.65
C ILE A 136 0.08 23.48 1.72
N ASN A 137 0.29 24.80 1.63
CA ASN A 137 -0.79 25.77 1.68
C ASN A 137 -1.81 25.58 0.54
N ALA A 138 -1.35 25.17 -0.65
CA ALA A 138 -2.22 24.81 -1.76
C ALA A 138 -3.04 23.54 -1.47
N LEU A 139 -2.39 22.51 -0.91
CA LEU A 139 -3.04 21.27 -0.49
C LEU A 139 -4.11 21.51 0.58
N ASP A 140 -3.80 22.26 1.64
CA ASP A 140 -4.74 22.57 2.73
C ASP A 140 -5.96 23.39 2.26
N LYS A 141 -5.77 24.23 1.23
CA LYS A 141 -6.85 25.06 0.65
C LYS A 141 -7.67 24.34 -0.41
N ALA A 142 -7.21 23.19 -0.91
CA ALA A 142 -7.89 22.48 -1.97
C ALA A 142 -9.24 21.94 -1.46
N THR A 143 -10.28 22.07 -2.29
CA THR A 143 -11.62 21.54 -1.96
C THR A 143 -11.70 20.02 -2.04
N THR A 144 -10.77 19.40 -2.76
CA THR A 144 -10.64 17.96 -2.95
C THR A 144 -9.17 17.59 -2.87
N TYR A 145 -8.88 16.38 -2.38
CA TYR A 145 -7.52 15.86 -2.32
C TYR A 145 -6.83 15.89 -3.70
N GLN A 146 -5.61 16.43 -3.74
CA GLN A 146 -4.81 16.58 -4.95
C GLN A 146 -3.61 15.63 -4.89
N HIS A 147 -3.79 14.40 -5.39
CA HIS A 147 -2.77 13.35 -5.30
C HIS A 147 -1.42 13.76 -5.90
N SER A 148 -1.39 14.33 -7.11
CA SER A 148 -0.14 14.73 -7.76
C SER A 148 0.58 15.82 -6.97
N GLN A 149 -0.13 16.81 -6.40
CA GLN A 149 0.48 17.84 -5.55
C GLN A 149 1.02 17.27 -4.23
N PHE A 150 0.37 16.25 -3.66
CA PHE A 150 0.88 15.57 -2.48
C PHE A 150 2.18 14.80 -2.79
N ILE A 151 2.28 14.17 -3.98
CA ILE A 151 3.54 13.56 -4.46
C ILE A 151 4.65 14.62 -4.58
N GLU A 152 4.34 15.80 -5.12
CA GLU A 152 5.28 16.92 -5.22
C GLU A 152 5.76 17.39 -3.84
N ALA A 153 4.84 17.54 -2.88
CA ALA A 153 5.17 17.88 -1.50
C ALA A 153 6.09 16.82 -0.84
N LYS A 154 5.86 15.53 -1.09
CA LYS A 154 6.74 14.45 -0.61
C LYS A 154 8.14 14.54 -1.24
N LYS A 155 8.28 14.95 -2.51
CA LYS A 155 9.60 15.14 -3.13
C LYS A 155 10.36 16.33 -2.53
N LEU A 156 9.67 17.42 -2.22
CA LEU A 156 10.23 18.56 -1.49
C LEU A 156 10.65 18.16 -0.07
N ALA A 157 9.79 17.45 0.67
CA ALA A 157 10.12 16.93 1.99
C ALA A 157 11.36 16.01 1.97
N ALA A 158 11.44 15.12 0.98
CA ALA A 158 12.60 14.25 0.80
C ALA A 158 13.88 15.05 0.46
N CYS A 159 13.76 16.14 -0.31
CA CYS A 159 14.86 17.05 -0.58
C CYS A 159 15.38 17.70 0.71
N ILE A 160 14.47 18.24 1.52
CA ILE A 160 14.76 18.86 2.82
C ILE A 160 15.51 17.88 3.74
N VAL A 161 14.99 16.65 3.87
CA VAL A 161 15.63 15.60 4.67
C VAL A 161 17.01 15.22 4.13
N ARG A 162 17.13 14.99 2.82
CA ARG A 162 18.38 14.56 2.17
C ARG A 162 19.50 15.59 2.33
N ASN A 163 19.16 16.88 2.33
CA ASN A 163 20.13 17.96 2.52
C ASN A 163 20.38 18.31 3.99
N GLY A 164 19.66 17.69 4.94
CA GLY A 164 19.83 17.93 6.37
C GLY A 164 19.27 19.28 6.84
N TRP A 165 18.29 19.83 6.14
CA TRP A 165 17.66 21.13 6.45
C TRP A 165 16.55 21.03 7.50
N ILE A 166 16.25 19.82 7.98
CA ILE A 166 15.31 19.57 9.07
C ILE A 166 15.98 18.69 10.12
N THR A 167 15.76 19.01 11.39
CA THR A 167 16.25 18.23 12.54
C THR A 167 15.12 17.41 13.14
N GLU A 168 15.49 16.42 13.93
CA GLU A 168 14.53 15.66 14.74
C GLU A 168 13.73 16.57 15.69
N GLU A 169 14.38 17.56 16.32
CA GLU A 169 13.70 18.54 17.18
C GLU A 169 12.68 19.37 16.39
N GLY A 170 13.00 19.80 15.16
CA GLY A 170 12.06 20.53 14.31
C GLY A 170 10.84 19.69 13.92
N ILE A 171 11.01 18.38 13.70
CA ILE A 171 9.89 17.45 13.46
C ILE A 171 9.02 17.31 14.70
N GLU A 172 9.63 17.22 15.89
CA GLU A 172 8.90 17.14 17.15
C GLU A 172 8.06 18.39 17.43
N GLU A 173 8.57 19.57 17.10
CA GLU A 173 7.82 20.83 17.19
C GLU A 173 6.57 20.79 16.32
N ILE A 174 6.68 20.35 15.07
CA ILE A 174 5.54 20.20 14.15
C ILE A 174 4.51 19.23 14.74
N LEU A 175 4.95 18.05 15.16
CA LEU A 175 4.04 17.03 15.71
C LEU A 175 3.35 17.50 17.00
N HIS A 176 4.02 18.29 17.83
CA HIS A 176 3.43 18.80 19.06
C HIS A 176 2.18 19.64 18.81
N GLU A 177 2.17 20.44 17.74
CA GLU A 177 1.03 21.25 17.32
C GLU A 177 -0.11 20.36 16.80
N GLU A 178 0.22 19.36 15.98
CA GLU A 178 -0.75 18.48 15.30
C GLU A 178 -1.46 17.50 16.24
N LEU A 179 -0.79 17.00 17.29
CA LEU A 179 -1.32 15.94 18.14
C LEU A 179 -2.62 16.33 18.87
N ASN A 180 -2.84 17.62 19.12
CA ASN A 180 -4.06 18.11 19.76
C ASN A 180 -5.18 18.42 18.77
N GLU A 181 -4.87 18.45 17.47
CA GLU A 181 -5.84 18.73 16.43
C GLU A 181 -6.65 17.49 16.05
N LYS A 182 -7.87 17.73 15.55
CA LYS A 182 -8.75 16.66 15.10
C LYS A 182 -8.21 15.97 13.85
N TRP A 183 -7.70 16.78 12.92
CA TRP A 183 -7.21 16.39 11.60
C TRP A 183 -5.78 16.89 11.50
N PHE A 184 -4.88 16.05 10.99
CA PHE A 184 -3.52 16.52 10.74
C PHE A 184 -3.53 17.42 9.51
N SER A 185 -2.76 18.51 9.57
CA SER A 185 -2.44 19.27 8.36
C SER A 185 -1.55 18.43 7.42
N PHE A 186 -1.44 18.84 6.15
CA PHE A 186 -0.46 18.21 5.26
C PHE A 186 0.98 18.39 5.77
N HIS A 187 1.26 19.43 6.57
CA HIS A 187 2.55 19.61 7.22
C HIS A 187 2.82 18.53 8.26
N GLY A 188 1.84 18.22 9.11
CA GLY A 188 1.91 17.13 10.09
C GLY A 188 2.05 15.76 9.45
N ILE A 189 1.30 15.50 8.38
CA ILE A 189 1.41 14.26 7.60
C ILE A 189 2.81 14.13 6.99
N LEU A 190 3.36 15.20 6.42
CA LEU A 190 4.72 15.18 5.85
C LEU A 190 5.80 15.07 6.93
N ALA A 191 5.55 15.52 8.16
CA ALA A 191 6.45 15.27 9.29
C ALA A 191 6.53 13.76 9.62
N VAL A 192 5.41 13.03 9.57
CA VAL A 192 5.40 11.55 9.68
C VAL A 192 6.23 10.91 8.57
N TYR A 193 6.07 11.37 7.34
CA TYR A 193 6.88 10.91 6.21
C TYR A 193 8.39 11.15 6.45
N MET A 194 8.76 12.35 6.94
CA MET A 194 10.16 12.69 7.25
C MET A 194 10.74 11.82 8.37
N ILE A 195 9.95 11.43 9.39
CA ILE A 195 10.36 10.46 10.42
C ILE A 195 10.78 9.13 9.77
N GLY A 196 9.98 8.63 8.83
CA GLY A 196 10.26 7.39 8.11
C GLY A 196 11.53 7.46 7.25
N LEU A 197 11.79 8.62 6.63
CA LEU A 197 13.02 8.87 5.86
C LEU A 197 14.27 8.93 6.75
N LEU A 198 14.18 9.61 7.89
CA LEU A 198 15.27 9.77 8.84
C LEU A 198 15.51 8.55 9.74
N LYS A 199 14.61 7.55 9.70
CA LYS A 199 14.65 6.36 10.57
C LYS A 199 14.73 6.71 12.05
N LEU A 200 13.88 7.64 12.50
CA LEU A 200 13.84 8.07 13.90
C LEU A 200 13.08 7.06 14.78
N GLU A 201 13.72 5.94 15.12
CA GLU A 201 13.11 4.80 15.84
C GLU A 201 12.44 5.17 17.16
N LYS A 202 12.91 6.24 17.83
CA LYS A 202 12.32 6.73 19.08
C LYS A 202 10.84 7.14 18.93
N HIS A 203 10.40 7.43 17.70
CA HIS A 203 9.02 7.84 17.39
C HIS A 203 8.09 6.66 17.10
N ILE A 204 8.58 5.41 17.02
CA ILE A 204 7.74 4.23 16.74
C ILE A 204 6.50 4.16 17.66
N PRO A 205 6.61 4.35 18.99
CA PRO A 205 5.42 4.33 19.85
C PRO A 205 4.42 5.45 19.56
N LEU A 206 4.91 6.64 19.20
CA LEU A 206 4.06 7.76 18.81
C LEU A 206 3.32 7.46 17.51
N LEU A 207 4.04 7.00 16.48
CA LEU A 207 3.46 6.64 15.20
C LEU A 207 2.41 5.53 15.35
N ALA A 208 2.70 4.48 16.11
CA ALA A 208 1.72 3.42 16.39
C ALA A 208 0.45 3.98 17.05
N SER A 209 0.58 4.99 17.92
CA SER A 209 -0.57 5.64 18.55
C SER A 209 -1.49 6.42 17.61
N LEU A 210 -0.99 6.78 16.42
CA LEU A 210 -1.79 7.45 15.40
C LEU A 210 -2.68 6.48 14.62
N LEU A 211 -2.49 5.16 14.72
CA LEU A 211 -3.31 4.16 14.02
C LEU A 211 -4.78 4.15 14.46
N ASP A 212 -5.11 4.79 15.58
CA ASP A 212 -6.49 4.93 16.10
C ASP A 212 -7.19 6.22 15.62
N ARG A 213 -6.53 7.00 14.76
CA ARG A 213 -7.10 8.19 14.13
C ARG A 213 -8.07 7.78 13.01
N ASP A 214 -8.95 8.70 12.63
CA ASP A 214 -9.94 8.51 11.55
C ASP A 214 -9.55 9.36 10.34
N ASP A 215 -8.29 9.28 9.87
CA ASP A 215 -7.69 10.13 8.83
C ASP A 215 -6.86 9.27 7.86
N ASP A 216 -7.45 8.90 6.72
CA ASP A 216 -6.86 7.92 5.79
C ASP A 216 -5.47 8.33 5.26
N ILE A 217 -5.26 9.60 4.91
CA ILE A 217 -3.98 10.06 4.36
C ILE A 217 -2.89 9.98 5.45
N LEU A 218 -3.23 10.38 6.68
CA LEU A 218 -2.32 10.22 7.82
C LEU A 218 -2.01 8.74 8.07
N LEU A 219 -3.02 7.87 8.06
CA LEU A 219 -2.87 6.45 8.35
C LEU A 219 -2.03 5.72 7.28
N GLU A 220 -2.16 6.09 6.01
CA GLU A 220 -1.30 5.61 4.92
C GLU A 220 0.17 5.98 5.18
N GLU A 221 0.47 7.23 5.53
CA GLU A 221 1.84 7.67 5.78
C GLU A 221 2.41 7.09 7.09
N VAL A 222 1.60 6.98 8.15
CA VAL A 222 1.98 6.30 9.41
C VAL A 222 2.33 4.84 9.13
N SER A 223 1.51 4.15 8.35
CA SER A 223 1.74 2.75 8.00
C SER A 223 3.04 2.60 7.21
N SER A 224 3.24 3.43 6.18
CA SER A 224 4.46 3.44 5.38
C SER A 224 5.72 3.70 6.23
N ALA A 225 5.67 4.68 7.13
CA ALA A 225 6.78 5.00 8.03
C ALA A 225 7.08 3.84 8.99
N LEU A 226 6.06 3.27 9.65
CA LEU A 226 6.20 2.13 10.56
C LEU A 226 6.78 0.90 9.84
N ILE A 227 6.21 0.54 8.69
CA ILE A 227 6.69 -0.56 7.85
C ILE A 227 8.15 -0.33 7.47
N GLY A 228 8.52 0.90 7.13
CA GLY A 228 9.88 1.27 6.75
C GLY A 228 10.96 0.98 7.80
N PHE A 229 10.64 0.86 9.09
CA PHE A 229 11.63 0.54 10.12
C PHE A 229 12.08 -0.92 10.12
N GLN A 230 11.21 -1.85 9.67
CA GLN A 230 11.53 -3.28 9.59
C GLN A 230 12.10 -3.87 10.90
N SER A 231 11.50 -3.50 12.04
CA SER A 231 11.95 -3.90 13.38
C SER A 231 10.82 -4.53 14.20
N ASP A 232 11.18 -5.44 15.11
CA ASP A 232 10.26 -6.04 16.09
C ASP A 232 9.71 -5.00 17.08
N ASP A 233 10.37 -3.86 17.26
CA ASP A 233 9.85 -2.75 18.08
C ASP A 233 8.55 -2.17 17.49
N VAL A 234 8.43 -2.17 16.16
CA VAL A 234 7.18 -1.80 15.46
C VAL A 234 6.08 -2.79 15.80
N VAL A 235 6.38 -4.10 15.73
CA VAL A 235 5.41 -5.16 16.03
C VAL A 235 4.89 -5.03 17.47
N GLN A 236 5.79 -4.75 18.42
CA GLN A 236 5.42 -4.55 19.84
C GLN A 236 4.55 -3.29 20.02
N ALA A 237 4.91 -2.19 19.36
CA ALA A 237 4.15 -0.94 19.46
C ALA A 237 2.77 -1.05 18.80
N VAL A 238 2.64 -1.83 17.72
CA VAL A 238 1.39 -1.98 16.95
C VAL A 238 0.47 -3.07 17.51
N GLU A 239 0.99 -4.08 18.23
CA GLU A 239 0.17 -5.17 18.82
C GLU A 239 -1.13 -4.70 19.49
N PRO A 240 -1.15 -3.63 20.32
CA PRO A 240 -2.39 -3.18 20.97
C PRO A 240 -3.51 -2.80 20.00
N TYR A 241 -3.15 -2.32 18.80
CA TYR A 241 -4.06 -1.81 17.77
C TYR A 241 -4.67 -2.92 16.91
N LEU A 242 -4.14 -4.16 17.00
CA LEU A 242 -4.77 -5.33 16.38
C LEU A 242 -6.05 -5.79 17.09
N LYS A 243 -6.33 -5.25 18.29
CA LYS A 243 -7.50 -5.60 19.11
C LYS A 243 -8.68 -4.64 18.93
N ASN A 244 -8.47 -3.52 18.24
CA ASN A 244 -9.50 -2.53 18.02
C ASN A 244 -9.98 -2.63 16.56
N SER A 245 -11.27 -2.88 16.37
CA SER A 245 -11.89 -2.97 15.05
C SER A 245 -11.71 -1.70 14.20
N ASP A 246 -11.54 -0.54 14.84
CA ASP A 246 -11.34 0.72 14.11
C ASP A 246 -9.92 0.84 13.52
N SER A 247 -8.91 0.24 14.16
CA SER A 247 -7.50 0.31 13.73
C SER A 247 -6.96 -0.97 13.08
N ILE A 248 -7.73 -2.07 13.11
CA ILE A 248 -7.24 -3.41 12.71
C ILE A 248 -6.77 -3.46 11.26
N ILE A 249 -7.37 -2.66 10.36
CA ILE A 249 -7.00 -2.64 8.94
C ILE A 249 -5.54 -2.21 8.77
N TYR A 250 -5.20 -1.02 9.28
CA TYR A 250 -3.84 -0.50 9.17
C TYR A 250 -2.87 -1.26 10.10
N ALA A 251 -3.30 -1.63 11.30
CA ALA A 251 -2.46 -2.38 12.23
C ALA A 251 -2.04 -3.76 11.68
N SER A 252 -2.97 -4.50 11.05
CA SER A 252 -2.65 -5.79 10.42
C SER A 252 -1.72 -5.63 9.24
N SER A 253 -1.95 -4.64 8.36
CA SER A 253 -1.05 -4.32 7.24
C SER A 253 0.37 -3.97 7.69
N VAL A 254 0.52 -3.17 8.76
CA VAL A 254 1.85 -2.84 9.31
C VAL A 254 2.56 -4.09 9.79
N VAL A 255 1.92 -4.91 10.63
CA VAL A 255 2.55 -6.12 11.18
C VAL A 255 2.79 -7.17 10.10
N GLU A 256 1.92 -7.28 9.10
CA GLU A 256 2.10 -8.12 7.91
C GLU A 256 3.40 -7.80 7.19
N ASN A 257 3.75 -6.52 7.07
CA ASN A 257 4.90 -6.07 6.32
C ASN A 257 6.20 -6.03 7.13
N ILE A 258 6.15 -6.30 8.44
CA ILE A 258 7.32 -6.67 9.24
C ILE A 258 7.53 -8.19 9.14
N LYS A 259 8.47 -8.63 8.31
CA LYS A 259 8.68 -10.06 8.02
C LYS A 259 9.54 -10.75 9.10
N SER A 260 8.98 -10.90 10.31
CA SER A 260 9.67 -11.45 11.49
C SER A 260 8.92 -12.59 12.18
N ASP A 261 9.64 -13.34 13.02
CA ASP A 261 9.04 -14.40 13.84
C ASP A 261 8.05 -13.83 14.88
N LEU A 262 8.31 -12.62 15.40
CA LEU A 262 7.42 -11.95 16.34
C LEU A 262 6.12 -11.50 15.66
N ALA A 263 6.20 -10.97 14.44
CA ALA A 263 5.01 -10.60 13.65
C ALA A 263 4.07 -11.80 13.46
N VAL A 264 4.62 -12.96 13.09
CA VAL A 264 3.84 -14.20 12.98
C VAL A 264 3.19 -14.57 14.32
N GLN A 265 3.91 -14.47 15.43
CA GLN A 265 3.35 -14.76 16.75
C GLN A 265 2.21 -13.81 17.12
N VAL A 266 2.39 -12.51 16.90
CA VAL A 266 1.41 -11.47 17.23
C VAL A 266 0.15 -11.61 16.39
N LEU A 267 0.27 -11.83 15.07
CA LEU A 267 -0.87 -12.05 14.18
C LEU A 267 -1.65 -13.32 14.57
N LYS A 268 -0.96 -14.41 14.90
CA LYS A 268 -1.62 -15.65 15.38
C LYS A 268 -2.42 -15.41 16.66
N GLU A 269 -1.87 -14.63 17.58
CA GLU A 269 -2.55 -14.34 18.84
C GLU A 269 -3.73 -13.39 18.63
N ALA A 270 -3.61 -12.41 17.74
CA ALA A 270 -4.73 -11.56 17.32
C ALA A 270 -5.87 -12.40 16.71
N TYR A 271 -5.54 -13.32 15.79
CA TYR A 271 -6.52 -14.21 15.14
C TYR A 271 -7.31 -15.03 16.15
N ARG A 272 -6.64 -15.54 17.20
CA ARG A 272 -7.29 -16.36 18.25
C ARG A 272 -8.18 -15.56 19.21
N ARG A 273 -8.07 -14.22 19.23
CA ARG A 273 -8.77 -13.35 20.17
C ARG A 273 -10.05 -12.74 19.60
N THR A 274 -10.21 -12.72 18.27
CA THR A 274 -11.40 -12.19 17.61
C THR A 274 -12.30 -13.32 17.12
N ASP A 275 -13.61 -13.10 17.21
CA ASP A 275 -14.66 -13.97 16.66
C ASP A 275 -15.32 -13.33 15.42
N GLU A 276 -14.93 -12.11 15.03
CA GLU A 276 -15.48 -11.41 13.86
C GLU A 276 -14.83 -11.96 12.58
N LEU A 277 -15.64 -12.45 11.65
CA LEU A 277 -15.16 -13.15 10.46
C LEU A 277 -14.31 -12.25 9.55
N ASP A 278 -14.74 -11.02 9.28
CA ASP A 278 -13.98 -10.07 8.44
C ASP A 278 -12.59 -9.79 9.05
N GLU A 279 -12.49 -9.68 10.37
CA GLU A 279 -11.20 -9.48 11.06
C GLU A 279 -10.32 -10.73 10.98
N GLN A 280 -10.92 -11.92 11.14
CA GLN A 280 -10.21 -13.19 10.98
C GLN A 280 -9.64 -13.35 9.57
N ASP A 281 -10.41 -13.02 8.52
CA ASP A 281 -9.98 -13.10 7.12
C ASP A 281 -8.73 -12.23 6.88
N MET A 282 -8.75 -10.98 7.34
CA MET A 282 -7.61 -10.06 7.22
C MET A 282 -6.36 -10.57 7.96
N LEU A 283 -6.54 -11.11 9.17
CA LEU A 283 -5.43 -11.66 9.94
C LEU A 283 -4.86 -12.93 9.28
N ILE A 284 -5.69 -13.73 8.61
CA ILE A 284 -5.26 -14.89 7.84
C ILE A 284 -4.50 -14.48 6.57
N GLU A 285 -4.93 -13.43 5.88
CA GLU A 285 -4.17 -12.83 4.78
C GLU A 285 -2.78 -12.39 5.24
N ALA A 286 -2.73 -11.59 6.32
CA ALA A 286 -1.48 -11.14 6.91
C ALA A 286 -0.55 -12.31 7.29
N LEU A 287 -1.10 -13.38 7.87
CA LEU A 287 -0.36 -14.61 8.20
C LEU A 287 0.14 -15.36 6.96
N CYS A 288 -0.63 -15.37 5.87
CA CYS A 288 -0.21 -15.96 4.61
C CYS A 288 0.93 -15.17 3.97
N HIS A 289 0.85 -13.84 3.97
CA HIS A 289 1.90 -12.97 3.42
C HIS A 289 3.21 -12.96 4.24
N GLN A 290 3.22 -13.55 5.44
CA GLN A 290 4.45 -13.85 6.18
C GLN A 290 5.21 -15.05 5.59
N LEU A 291 4.55 -15.92 4.82
CA LEU A 291 5.10 -17.16 4.26
C LEU A 291 5.84 -18.01 5.31
N SER A 292 5.31 -18.07 6.54
CA SER A 292 5.90 -18.81 7.65
C SER A 292 5.11 -20.08 7.92
N LYS A 293 5.75 -21.25 7.86
CA LYS A 293 5.13 -22.54 8.21
C LYS A 293 4.57 -22.59 9.64
N LYS A 294 5.02 -21.68 10.52
CA LYS A 294 4.50 -21.55 11.88
C LYS A 294 3.03 -21.12 11.94
N ALA A 295 2.50 -20.54 10.85
CA ALA A 295 1.10 -20.13 10.71
C ALA A 295 0.17 -21.22 10.17
N LEU A 296 0.70 -22.36 9.70
CA LEU A 296 -0.09 -23.47 9.16
C LEU A 296 -1.26 -23.91 10.05
N PRO A 297 -1.12 -24.01 11.39
CA PRO A 297 -2.23 -24.44 12.24
C PRO A 297 -3.43 -23.49 12.17
N GLU A 298 -3.20 -22.17 12.22
CA GLU A 298 -4.26 -21.15 12.18
C GLU A 298 -4.90 -21.09 10.79
N ILE A 299 -4.09 -21.13 9.72
CA ILE A 299 -4.58 -21.14 8.34
C ILE A 299 -5.44 -22.39 8.07
N SER A 300 -4.98 -23.57 8.47
CA SER A 300 -5.73 -24.82 8.28
C SER A 300 -7.00 -24.89 9.14
N ASP A 301 -7.01 -24.29 10.33
CA ASP A 301 -8.20 -24.19 11.17
C ASP A 301 -9.23 -23.24 10.55
N HIS A 302 -8.79 -22.10 10.02
CA HIS A 302 -9.68 -21.13 9.37
C HIS A 302 -10.39 -21.71 8.15
N MET A 303 -9.69 -22.47 7.30
CA MET A 303 -10.30 -23.11 6.11
C MET A 303 -11.37 -24.17 6.44
N LYS A 304 -11.51 -24.59 7.70
CA LYS A 304 -12.59 -25.52 8.14
C LYS A 304 -13.83 -24.79 8.63
N LYS A 305 -13.74 -23.47 8.85
CA LYS A 305 -14.85 -22.63 9.29
C LYS A 305 -15.61 -22.13 8.06
N GLU A 306 -16.84 -21.68 8.28
CA GLU A 306 -17.48 -20.82 7.28
C GLU A 306 -16.70 -19.51 7.25
N TYR A 307 -16.00 -19.25 6.14
CA TYR A 307 -15.42 -17.96 5.83
C TYR A 307 -16.28 -17.30 4.74
N PHE A 308 -16.51 -16.00 4.87
CA PHE A 308 -17.25 -15.22 3.88
C PHE A 308 -16.56 -13.88 3.76
N SER A 309 -15.67 -13.74 2.78
CA SER A 309 -15.00 -12.47 2.61
C SER A 309 -15.56 -11.70 1.42
N SER A 310 -15.90 -10.44 1.68
CA SER A 310 -16.07 -9.44 0.62
C SER A 310 -14.81 -8.61 0.38
N LEU A 311 -13.76 -8.83 1.17
CA LEU A 311 -12.54 -8.02 1.20
C LEU A 311 -11.29 -8.81 0.78
N VAL A 312 -11.20 -10.09 1.14
CA VAL A 312 -10.02 -10.94 0.95
C VAL A 312 -10.39 -12.19 0.15
N ASP A 313 -9.70 -12.49 -0.94
CA ASP A 313 -9.86 -13.79 -1.59
C ASP A 313 -9.08 -14.87 -0.80
N ILE A 314 -9.75 -15.48 0.18
CA ILE A 314 -9.14 -16.45 1.10
C ILE A 314 -8.66 -17.70 0.36
N GLU A 315 -9.41 -18.24 -0.61
CA GLU A 315 -8.95 -19.41 -1.36
C GLU A 315 -7.70 -19.10 -2.19
N GLN A 316 -7.64 -17.94 -2.87
CA GLN A 316 -6.46 -17.51 -3.62
C GLN A 316 -5.24 -17.37 -2.70
N THR A 317 -5.45 -16.71 -1.56
CA THR A 317 -4.41 -16.40 -0.58
C THR A 317 -3.83 -17.67 0.03
N VAL A 318 -4.68 -18.57 0.50
CA VAL A 318 -4.27 -19.84 1.09
C VAL A 318 -3.69 -20.78 0.04
N TYR A 319 -4.29 -20.88 -1.16
CA TYR A 319 -3.71 -21.63 -2.27
C TYR A 319 -2.28 -21.21 -2.58
N SER A 320 -2.05 -19.89 -2.69
CA SER A 320 -0.75 -19.33 -3.01
C SER A 320 0.26 -19.55 -1.90
N TYR A 321 -0.15 -19.38 -0.64
CA TYR A 321 0.70 -19.68 0.53
C TYR A 321 1.20 -21.13 0.54
N TYR A 322 0.30 -22.11 0.37
CA TYR A 322 0.69 -23.53 0.33
C TYR A 322 1.59 -23.82 -0.86
N SER A 323 1.25 -23.26 -2.03
CA SER A 323 2.01 -23.46 -3.28
C SER A 323 3.43 -22.90 -3.21
N ILE A 324 3.61 -21.69 -2.68
CA ILE A 324 4.92 -21.05 -2.52
C ILE A 324 5.78 -21.82 -1.51
N LEU A 325 5.18 -22.34 -0.43
CA LEU A 325 5.92 -23.12 0.57
C LEU A 325 6.16 -24.57 0.19
N GLY A 326 5.62 -25.03 -0.94
CA GLY A 326 5.67 -26.42 -1.39
C GLY A 326 4.93 -27.38 -0.45
N GLU A 327 3.91 -26.88 0.26
CA GLU A 327 3.08 -27.66 1.17
C GLU A 327 1.90 -28.29 0.43
N SER A 328 1.54 -29.50 0.83
CA SER A 328 0.40 -30.22 0.24
C SER A 328 -0.86 -30.09 1.10
N HIS A 329 -2.02 -29.90 0.47
CA HIS A 329 -3.32 -29.99 1.12
C HIS A 329 -4.32 -30.76 0.23
N PRO A 330 -5.22 -31.60 0.78
CA PRO A 330 -6.19 -32.36 -0.02
C PRO A 330 -7.10 -31.48 -0.90
N GLU A 331 -7.51 -30.32 -0.38
CA GLU A 331 -8.42 -29.36 -1.03
C GLU A 331 -7.68 -28.29 -1.85
N LEU A 332 -6.34 -28.38 -1.98
CA LEU A 332 -5.54 -27.33 -2.62
C LEU A 332 -5.97 -27.05 -4.07
N LEU A 333 -6.35 -28.09 -4.80
CA LEU A 333 -6.85 -27.96 -6.17
C LEU A 333 -8.23 -27.30 -6.22
N ASP A 334 -9.11 -27.61 -5.26
CA ASP A 334 -10.45 -27.04 -5.21
C ASP A 334 -10.38 -25.53 -4.94
N TRP A 335 -9.53 -25.10 -4.00
CA TRP A 335 -9.26 -23.69 -3.72
C TRP A 335 -8.72 -22.96 -4.95
N LYS A 336 -7.78 -23.58 -5.68
CA LYS A 336 -7.27 -23.03 -6.94
C LYS A 336 -8.38 -22.81 -7.96
N LEU A 337 -9.24 -23.80 -8.16
CA LEU A 337 -10.30 -23.73 -9.16
C LEU A 337 -11.34 -22.66 -8.80
N ALA A 338 -11.71 -22.56 -7.52
CA ALA A 338 -12.63 -21.53 -7.03
C ALA A 338 -12.06 -20.11 -7.24
N ALA A 339 -10.79 -19.89 -6.90
CA ALA A 339 -10.12 -18.61 -7.11
C ALA A 339 -9.98 -18.28 -8.61
N LEU A 340 -9.62 -19.25 -9.45
CA LEU A 340 -9.53 -19.03 -10.91
C LEU A 340 -10.88 -18.68 -11.53
N GLU A 341 -11.97 -19.30 -11.08
CA GLU A 341 -13.31 -18.99 -11.57
C GLU A 341 -13.68 -17.53 -11.29
N ARG A 342 -13.36 -17.04 -10.08
CA ARG A 342 -13.56 -15.63 -9.71
C ARG A 342 -12.69 -14.68 -10.53
N GLU A 343 -11.41 -14.98 -10.69
CA GLU A 343 -10.49 -14.15 -11.49
C GLU A 343 -10.94 -14.03 -12.95
N ILE A 344 -11.40 -15.13 -13.57
CA ILE A 344 -11.96 -15.10 -14.93
C ILE A 344 -13.21 -14.21 -14.98
N TYR A 345 -14.11 -14.35 -14.00
CA TYR A 345 -15.31 -13.53 -13.92
C TYR A 345 -14.98 -12.03 -13.80
N PHE A 346 -14.05 -11.66 -12.91
CA PHE A 346 -13.63 -10.27 -12.72
C PHE A 346 -12.97 -9.69 -13.97
N ARG A 347 -12.10 -10.47 -14.64
CA ARG A 347 -11.47 -10.05 -15.89
C ARG A 347 -12.48 -9.82 -17.01
N ASP A 348 -13.47 -10.69 -17.13
CA ASP A 348 -14.51 -10.54 -18.16
C ASP A 348 -15.42 -9.33 -17.86
N ALA A 349 -15.70 -9.06 -16.58
CA ALA A 349 -16.45 -7.88 -16.16
C ALA A 349 -15.67 -6.57 -16.40
N SER A 350 -14.37 -6.54 -16.12
CA SER A 350 -13.53 -5.34 -16.34
C SER A 350 -13.37 -5.01 -17.84
N LYS A 351 -13.21 -6.04 -18.69
CA LYS A 351 -13.17 -5.89 -20.16
C LYS A 351 -14.48 -5.32 -20.73
N GLN A 352 -15.63 -5.66 -20.16
CA GLN A 352 -16.94 -5.14 -20.60
C GLN A 352 -17.23 -3.73 -20.09
N SER A 353 -16.67 -3.36 -18.92
CA SER A 353 -16.97 -2.09 -18.26
C SER A 353 -16.06 -0.94 -18.69
N GLY A 354 -14.95 -1.22 -19.36
CA GLY A 354 -14.00 -0.22 -19.86
C GLY A 354 -13.32 0.63 -18.77
N ASN A 355 -13.44 0.22 -17.50
CA ASN A 355 -12.98 0.97 -16.34
C ASN A 355 -12.33 -0.02 -15.36
N PRO A 356 -11.02 0.04 -15.11
CA PRO A 356 -10.39 -0.71 -14.04
C PRO A 356 -10.76 -0.06 -12.71
N GLN A 357 -11.85 -0.51 -12.08
CA GLN A 357 -12.14 -0.13 -10.70
C GLN A 357 -11.24 -0.93 -9.76
N ASN A 358 -10.15 -0.30 -9.33
CA ASN A 358 -9.35 -0.76 -8.19
C ASN A 358 -9.61 0.16 -7.01
N GLY A 359 -10.55 -0.29 -6.20
CA GLY A 359 -10.84 0.14 -4.85
C GLY A 359 -11.77 -0.94 -4.26
N PRO A 360 -11.87 -1.09 -2.92
CA PRO A 360 -12.92 -1.90 -2.34
C PRO A 360 -14.24 -1.48 -2.99
N ILE A 361 -15.00 -2.46 -3.49
CA ILE A 361 -16.21 -2.28 -4.28
C ILE A 361 -16.95 -1.03 -3.81
N GLN A 362 -16.97 0.03 -4.62
CA GLN A 362 -17.82 1.19 -4.34
C GLN A 362 -19.26 0.75 -4.60
N LYS A 363 -19.81 -0.01 -3.65
CA LYS A 363 -21.22 -0.39 -3.64
C LYS A 363 -21.99 0.92 -3.47
N GLU A 364 -22.86 1.21 -4.43
CA GLU A 364 -23.80 2.32 -4.42
C GLU A 364 -24.22 2.70 -2.99
N ASN A 365 -24.05 3.98 -2.62
CA ASN A 365 -24.46 4.62 -1.35
C ASN A 365 -25.07 3.66 -0.32
N LYS A 366 -24.24 2.82 0.31
CA LYS A 366 -24.67 2.03 1.45
C LYS A 366 -24.90 2.99 2.61
N VAL A 367 -26.10 2.93 3.19
CA VAL A 367 -26.40 3.59 4.47
C VAL A 367 -25.30 3.25 5.47
N GLY A 368 -24.60 4.26 5.97
CA GLY A 368 -23.54 4.07 6.95
C GLY A 368 -24.09 3.38 8.19
N ARG A 369 -23.31 2.49 8.82
CA ARG A 369 -23.74 1.73 10.02
C ARG A 369 -24.28 2.63 11.13
N ASN A 370 -23.79 3.86 11.22
CA ASN A 370 -24.20 4.86 12.20
C ASN A 370 -25.32 5.82 11.72
N ASP A 371 -25.70 5.78 10.45
CA ASP A 371 -26.73 6.64 9.86
C ASP A 371 -28.15 6.20 10.28
N PRO A 372 -29.15 7.11 10.18
CA PRO A 372 -30.55 6.75 10.35
C PRO A 372 -30.96 5.61 9.41
N CYS A 373 -31.60 4.59 9.98
CA CYS A 373 -32.00 3.40 9.24
C CYS A 373 -33.11 3.73 8.22
N PRO A 374 -32.96 3.33 6.94
CA PRO A 374 -33.86 3.73 5.85
C PRO A 374 -35.26 3.11 5.95
N CYS A 375 -35.48 2.16 6.86
CA CYS A 375 -36.81 1.61 7.15
C CYS A 375 -37.73 2.57 7.94
N GLY A 376 -37.26 3.78 8.27
CA GLY A 376 -38.05 4.80 8.95
C GLY A 376 -38.23 4.58 10.46
N SER A 377 -37.45 3.68 11.06
CA SER A 377 -37.56 3.34 12.49
C SER A 377 -37.01 4.40 13.45
N GLY A 378 -36.29 5.41 12.93
CA GLY A 378 -35.60 6.43 13.72
C GLY A 378 -34.34 5.94 14.45
N LYS A 379 -33.94 4.67 14.28
CA LYS A 379 -32.73 4.07 14.88
C LYS A 379 -31.55 4.12 13.92
N LYS A 380 -30.30 4.03 14.42
CA LYS A 380 -29.10 3.83 13.59
C LYS A 380 -29.17 2.49 12.84
N TYR A 381 -28.65 2.42 11.60
CA TYR A 381 -28.74 1.23 10.73
C TYR A 381 -28.23 -0.06 11.41
N LYS A 382 -27.08 -0.01 12.07
CA LYS A 382 -26.49 -1.14 12.83
C LYS A 382 -27.35 -1.67 13.98
N LYS A 383 -28.32 -0.89 14.47
CA LYS A 383 -29.24 -1.27 15.55
C LYS A 383 -30.62 -1.68 15.04
N CYS A 384 -30.80 -1.79 13.72
CA CYS A 384 -32.09 -2.06 13.10
C CYS A 384 -31.95 -3.07 11.96
N CYS A 385 -31.82 -2.61 10.71
CA CYS A 385 -31.80 -3.48 9.53
C CYS A 385 -30.40 -4.04 9.21
N GLY A 386 -29.33 -3.50 9.80
CA GLY A 386 -27.97 -4.03 9.68
C GLY A 386 -27.60 -5.00 10.80
N LYS A 387 -28.53 -5.92 11.14
CA LYS A 387 -28.30 -7.02 12.09
C LYS A 387 -27.90 -8.27 11.35
#